data_AF-A0A7G2CTA6-F1
#
_entry.id   AF-A0A7G2CTA6-F1
#
_cell.length_a   1.000
_cell.length_b   1.000
_cell.length_c   1.000
_cell.angle_alpha   90.00
_cell.angle_beta   90.00
_cell.angle_gamma   90.00
#
_symmetry.space_group_name_H-M   'P 1'
#
loop_
_entity.id
_entity.type
_entity.pdbx_description
1 polymer ?
#
loop_
_entity_poly.entity_id
_entity_poly.type
_entity_poly.pdbx_seq_one_letter_code
_entity_poly.pdbx_strand_id
1 'polypeptide(L)'
;MPEEITSHDGVDFSKYCVLESNDHPSIQFKVSRESAKLSGLLKDMLDDQEGVDAIIPIPNVSGRTLRLVLEYMEYHTNNPADPIDKPLKSSIESLLCEWDNNYLYHKLLKDHDETQHEVLIDVIMAANFLNVKDLLDLTCACVASMIRGKSAEEIRTLFNIENDFSREEAEKIREENRWCEES
;
A
#
# COMPACT_ATOMS: atom_id res chain seq x y z
N MET A 1 -4.10 -15.55 5.58
CA MET A 1 -3.28 -15.60 4.35
C MET A 1 -4.26 -15.87 3.23
N PRO A 2 -4.32 -15.00 2.22
CA PRO A 2 -5.33 -15.08 1.16
C PRO A 2 -5.28 -16.43 0.45
N GLU A 3 -6.46 -17.01 0.19
CA GLU A 3 -6.57 -18.32 -0.44
C GLU A 3 -6.43 -18.20 -1.97
N GLU A 4 -5.35 -18.76 -2.51
CA GLU A 4 -5.16 -18.91 -3.95
C GLU A 4 -5.98 -20.10 -4.47
N ILE A 5 -6.68 -19.89 -5.58
CA ILE A 5 -7.53 -20.92 -6.19
C ILE A 5 -7.14 -21.17 -7.64
N THR A 6 -7.38 -22.39 -8.11
CA THR A 6 -7.13 -22.82 -9.50
C THR A 6 -8.41 -23.22 -10.23
N SER A 7 -9.54 -23.28 -9.52
CA SER A 7 -10.89 -23.50 -10.05
C SER A 7 -11.89 -22.68 -9.23
N HIS A 8 -13.01 -22.31 -9.85
CA HIS A 8 -14.13 -21.64 -9.20
C HIS A 8 -15.16 -22.63 -8.65
N ASP A 9 -14.95 -23.94 -8.85
CA ASP A 9 -15.84 -24.99 -8.35
C ASP A 9 -15.98 -24.92 -6.83
N GLY A 10 -17.20 -24.71 -6.35
CA GLY A 10 -17.50 -24.65 -4.91
C GLY A 10 -17.31 -23.28 -4.26
N VAL A 11 -17.01 -22.23 -5.03
CA VAL A 11 -17.02 -20.85 -4.52
C VAL A 11 -18.47 -20.40 -4.29
N ASP A 12 -18.81 -20.10 -3.03
CA ASP A 12 -20.10 -19.48 -2.67
C ASP A 12 -20.02 -17.96 -2.96
N PHE A 13 -20.36 -17.55 -4.19
CA PHE A 13 -20.29 -16.15 -4.63
C PHE A 13 -21.23 -15.19 -3.90
N SER A 14 -22.15 -15.71 -3.07
CA SER A 14 -22.94 -14.88 -2.15
C SER A 14 -22.10 -14.37 -0.97
N LYS A 15 -21.02 -15.07 -0.62
CA LYS A 15 -20.11 -14.73 0.49
C LYS A 15 -18.72 -14.34 0.04
N TYR A 16 -18.30 -14.80 -1.13
CA TYR A 16 -16.96 -14.61 -1.66
C TYR A 16 -17.00 -13.93 -3.04
N CYS A 17 -15.89 -13.30 -3.39
CA CYS A 17 -15.55 -12.90 -4.75
C CYS A 17 -14.16 -13.45 -5.10
N VAL A 18 -13.84 -13.48 -6.39
CA VAL A 18 -12.52 -13.88 -6.88
C VAL A 18 -11.84 -12.65 -7.46
N LEU A 19 -10.62 -12.36 -7.02
CA LEU A 19 -9.80 -11.30 -7.62
C LEU A 19 -8.70 -11.93 -8.47
N GLU A 20 -8.50 -11.41 -9.68
CA GLU A 20 -7.45 -11.90 -10.59
C GLU A 20 -6.34 -10.88 -10.72
N SER A 21 -5.09 -11.31 -10.53
CA SER A 21 -3.92 -10.45 -10.72
C SER A 21 -3.63 -10.20 -12.20
N ASN A 22 -2.78 -9.21 -12.46
CA ASN A 22 -2.31 -8.86 -13.80
C ASN A 22 -1.21 -9.80 -14.34
N ASP A 23 -0.87 -10.89 -13.63
CA ASP A 23 0.16 -11.82 -14.09
C ASP A 23 -0.28 -12.62 -15.32
N HIS A 24 0.69 -13.26 -15.98
CA HIS A 24 0.46 -14.16 -17.10
C HIS A 24 1.18 -15.50 -16.86
N PRO A 25 0.45 -16.58 -16.49
CA PRO A 25 -0.99 -16.64 -16.22
C PRO A 25 -1.39 -15.84 -14.97
N SER A 26 -2.65 -15.39 -14.91
CA SER A 26 -3.17 -14.64 -13.75
C SER A 26 -3.23 -15.54 -12.51
N ILE A 27 -3.00 -14.93 -11.35
CA ILE A 27 -3.17 -15.59 -10.04
C ILE A 27 -4.54 -15.17 -9.50
N GLN A 28 -5.33 -16.14 -9.07
CA GLN A 28 -6.68 -15.91 -8.58
C GLN A 28 -6.76 -16.10 -7.08
N PHE A 29 -7.38 -15.15 -6.40
CA PHE A 29 -7.56 -15.16 -4.95
C PHE A 29 -9.04 -15.18 -4.60
N LYS A 30 -9.44 -16.14 -3.76
CA LYS A 30 -10.77 -16.15 -3.15
C LYS A 30 -10.76 -15.21 -1.94
N VAL A 31 -11.65 -14.23 -1.95
CA VAL A 31 -11.73 -13.17 -0.93
C VAL A 31 -13.15 -13.09 -0.40
N SER A 32 -13.32 -12.92 0.91
CA SER A 32 -14.66 -12.71 1.47
C SER A 32 -15.19 -11.35 1.02
N ARG A 33 -16.50 -11.26 0.74
CA ARG A 33 -17.13 -9.99 0.38
C ARG A 33 -16.99 -8.95 1.49
N GLU A 34 -16.99 -9.38 2.75
CA GLU A 34 -16.77 -8.49 3.90
C GLU A 34 -15.38 -7.83 3.86
N SER A 35 -14.33 -8.62 3.59
CA SER A 35 -12.98 -8.10 3.47
C SER A 35 -12.81 -7.24 2.21
N ALA A 36 -13.34 -7.69 1.08
CA ALA A 36 -13.33 -6.95 -0.18
C ALA A 36 -13.96 -5.54 -0.01
N LYS A 37 -14.99 -5.40 0.84
CA LYS A 37 -15.64 -4.11 1.10
C LYS A 37 -14.80 -3.08 1.87
N LEU A 38 -13.63 -3.45 2.38
CA LEU A 38 -12.64 -2.48 2.88
C LEU A 38 -12.01 -1.66 1.74
N SER A 39 -12.00 -2.21 0.52
CA SER A 39 -11.68 -1.47 -0.69
C SER A 39 -12.91 -0.69 -1.13
N GLY A 40 -12.78 0.63 -1.26
CA GLY A 40 -13.87 1.46 -1.77
C GLY A 40 -14.26 1.05 -3.20
N LEU A 41 -13.28 0.73 -4.04
CA LEU A 41 -13.52 0.27 -5.42
C LEU A 41 -14.32 -1.04 -5.45
N LEU A 42 -13.86 -2.06 -4.72
CA LEU A 42 -14.53 -3.37 -4.71
C LEU A 42 -15.90 -3.29 -4.04
N LYS A 43 -16.06 -2.45 -3.01
CA LYS A 43 -17.36 -2.20 -2.40
C LYS A 43 -18.37 -1.70 -3.43
N ASP A 44 -18.03 -0.65 -4.16
CA ASP A 44 -18.92 -0.07 -5.17
C ASP A 44 -19.26 -1.12 -6.26
N MET A 45 -18.27 -1.88 -6.72
CA MET A 45 -18.48 -2.96 -7.70
C MET A 45 -19.36 -4.11 -7.19
N LEU A 46 -19.22 -4.49 -5.92
CA LEU A 46 -19.95 -5.62 -5.33
C LEU A 46 -21.37 -5.26 -4.91
N ASP A 47 -21.61 -4.00 -4.53
CA ASP A 47 -22.95 -3.51 -4.17
C ASP A 47 -23.84 -3.35 -5.42
N ASP A 48 -23.25 -3.07 -6.59
CA ASP A 48 -23.95 -3.01 -7.88
C ASP A 48 -24.27 -4.40 -8.49
N GLN A 49 -23.69 -5.48 -7.96
CA GLN A 49 -23.80 -6.85 -8.50
C GLN A 49 -24.45 -7.82 -7.51
N GLU A 50 -25.77 -7.76 -7.38
CA GLU A 50 -26.54 -8.81 -6.71
C GLU A 50 -26.71 -10.04 -7.62
N GLY A 51 -26.25 -11.21 -7.15
CA GLY A 51 -26.55 -12.51 -7.78
C GLY A 51 -25.67 -12.93 -8.97
N VAL A 52 -24.54 -12.26 -9.20
CA VAL A 52 -23.57 -12.61 -10.25
C VAL A 52 -22.28 -13.16 -9.63
N ASP A 53 -21.66 -14.14 -10.31
CA ASP A 53 -20.33 -14.63 -9.99
C ASP A 53 -19.30 -13.49 -10.13
N ALA A 54 -18.89 -12.93 -8.98
CA ALA A 54 -18.01 -11.78 -8.93
C ALA A 54 -16.55 -12.20 -9.10
N ILE A 55 -16.10 -12.29 -10.36
CA ILE A 55 -14.70 -12.49 -10.73
C ILE A 55 -14.18 -11.15 -11.27
N ILE A 56 -13.24 -10.54 -10.56
CA ILE A 56 -12.83 -9.15 -10.77
C ILE A 56 -11.35 -9.10 -11.15
N PRO A 57 -11.00 -8.75 -12.39
CA PRO A 57 -9.62 -8.54 -12.78
C PRO A 57 -9.08 -7.24 -12.19
N ILE A 58 -7.89 -7.30 -11.59
CA ILE A 58 -7.18 -6.18 -10.99
C ILE A 58 -5.98 -5.83 -11.89
N PRO A 59 -6.18 -4.97 -12.91
CA PRO A 59 -5.13 -4.65 -13.86
C PRO A 59 -3.98 -3.93 -13.17
N ASN A 60 -2.77 -4.09 -13.71
CA ASN A 60 -1.53 -3.46 -13.24
C ASN A 60 -1.08 -3.84 -11.80
N VAL A 61 -1.75 -4.78 -11.14
CA VAL A 61 -1.32 -5.28 -9.82
C VAL A 61 -0.84 -6.73 -9.95
N SER A 62 0.43 -6.97 -9.62
CA SER A 62 0.98 -8.33 -9.59
C SER A 62 0.31 -9.15 -8.49
N GLY A 63 0.28 -10.47 -8.62
CA GLY A 63 -0.31 -11.37 -7.63
C GLY A 63 0.47 -11.37 -6.33
N ARG A 64 1.77 -11.06 -6.37
CA ARG A 64 2.57 -10.81 -5.16
C ARG A 64 2.03 -9.60 -4.39
N THR A 65 1.84 -8.48 -5.07
CA THR A 65 1.33 -7.24 -4.47
C THR A 65 -0.11 -7.41 -4.01
N LEU A 66 -0.96 -8.01 -4.83
CA LEU A 66 -2.36 -8.28 -4.51
C LEU A 66 -2.47 -9.15 -3.25
N ARG A 67 -1.64 -10.19 -3.11
CA ARG A 67 -1.61 -11.03 -1.90
C ARG A 67 -1.31 -10.21 -0.64
N LEU A 68 -0.39 -9.24 -0.71
CA LEU A 68 -0.04 -8.39 0.43
C LEU A 68 -1.20 -7.46 0.81
N VAL A 69 -1.87 -6.86 -0.18
CA VAL A 69 -3.05 -6.01 0.06
C VAL A 69 -4.19 -6.82 0.66
N LEU A 70 -4.43 -8.03 0.15
CA LEU A 70 -5.47 -8.92 0.63
C LEU A 70 -5.19 -9.43 2.06
N GLU A 71 -3.93 -9.71 2.41
CA GLU A 71 -3.53 -10.08 3.77
C GLU A 71 -3.88 -8.96 4.76
N TYR A 72 -3.65 -7.69 4.38
CA TYR A 72 -4.04 -6.53 5.17
C TYR A 72 -5.56 -6.42 5.32
N MET A 73 -6.29 -6.47 4.21
CA MET A 73 -7.75 -6.38 4.22
C MET A 73 -8.38 -7.50 5.07
N GLU A 74 -7.88 -8.74 4.98
CA GLU A 74 -8.40 -9.87 5.75
C GLU A 74 -8.25 -9.64 7.26
N TYR A 75 -7.07 -9.18 7.69
CA TYR A 75 -6.82 -8.88 9.10
C TYR A 75 -7.70 -7.72 9.61
N HIS A 76 -7.75 -6.60 8.89
CA HIS A 76 -8.48 -5.40 9.30
C HIS A 76 -10.00 -5.49 9.11
N THR A 77 -10.50 -6.59 8.54
CA THR A 77 -11.95 -6.87 8.52
C THR A 77 -12.50 -7.01 9.95
N ASN A 78 -11.73 -7.63 10.84
CA ASN A 78 -12.13 -7.86 12.24
C ASN A 78 -11.33 -7.01 13.24
N ASN A 79 -10.30 -6.30 12.78
CA ASN A 79 -9.40 -5.50 13.61
C ASN A 79 -9.25 -4.11 12.96
N PRO A 80 -10.21 -3.19 13.13
CA PRO A 80 -10.15 -1.88 12.49
C PRO A 80 -8.83 -1.17 12.78
N ALA A 81 -8.19 -0.60 11.75
CA ALA A 81 -6.93 0.11 11.88
C ALA A 81 -7.13 1.40 12.69
N ASP A 82 -6.15 1.73 13.54
CA ASP A 82 -6.14 3.00 14.25
C ASP A 82 -5.81 4.15 13.29
N PRO A 83 -6.46 5.31 13.44
CA PRO A 83 -6.18 6.46 12.59
C PRO A 83 -4.75 6.98 12.84
N ILE A 84 -3.99 7.13 11.76
CA ILE A 84 -2.65 7.71 11.82
C ILE A 84 -2.75 9.24 11.73
N ASP A 85 -2.26 9.92 12.77
CA ASP A 85 -2.23 11.38 12.85
C ASP A 85 -1.42 12.02 11.71
N LYS A 86 -2.00 13.05 11.08
CA LYS A 86 -1.35 13.85 10.02
C LYS A 86 -1.34 15.33 10.46
N PRO A 87 -0.17 15.96 10.64
CA PRO A 87 1.19 15.43 10.47
C PRO A 87 1.58 14.42 11.57
N LEU A 88 2.55 13.55 11.26
CA LEU A 88 3.10 12.58 12.20
C LEU A 88 3.76 13.30 13.40
N LYS A 89 3.24 13.04 14.60
CA LYS A 89 3.69 13.66 15.87
C LYS A 89 4.87 12.93 16.53
N SER A 90 5.04 11.66 16.23
CA SER A 90 6.09 10.79 16.76
C SER A 90 6.54 9.79 15.69
N SER A 91 7.46 8.90 16.05
CA SER A 91 7.90 7.80 15.19
C SER A 91 6.72 6.88 14.85
N ILE A 92 6.65 6.39 13.62
CA ILE A 92 5.55 5.54 13.16
C ILE A 92 5.41 4.27 14.02
N GLU A 93 6.53 3.70 14.49
CA GLU A 93 6.53 2.49 15.33
C GLU A 93 5.69 2.66 16.60
N SER A 94 5.66 3.89 17.14
CA SER A 94 4.92 4.23 18.36
C SER A 94 3.42 4.47 18.12
N LEU A 95 3.02 4.65 16.86
CA LEU A 95 1.64 4.94 16.45
C LEU A 95 0.90 3.69 15.99
N LEU A 96 1.63 2.62 15.63
CA LEU A 96 1.08 1.41 15.07
C LEU A 96 0.90 0.32 16.12
N CYS A 97 -0.11 -0.52 15.92
CA CYS A 97 -0.25 -1.75 16.69
C CYS A 97 0.88 -2.74 16.33
N GLU A 98 1.03 -3.81 17.13
CA GLU A 98 2.07 -4.82 16.91
C GLU A 98 1.92 -5.50 15.54
N TRP A 99 0.69 -5.76 15.10
CA TRP A 99 0.45 -6.41 13.82
C TRP A 99 0.84 -5.51 12.64
N ASP A 100 0.46 -4.24 12.66
CA ASP A 100 0.80 -3.27 11.62
C ASP A 100 2.31 -3.02 11.52
N ASN A 101 3.00 -2.94 12.67
CA ASN A 101 4.45 -2.86 12.70
C ASN A 101 5.10 -4.09 12.05
N ASN A 102 4.66 -5.29 12.42
CA ASN A 102 5.18 -6.53 11.85
C ASN A 102 4.86 -6.64 10.36
N TYR A 103 3.66 -6.27 9.93
CA TYR A 103 3.27 -6.25 8.53
C TYR A 103 4.16 -5.28 7.74
N LEU A 104 4.32 -4.05 8.22
CA LEU A 104 5.13 -3.03 7.57
C LEU A 104 6.60 -3.46 7.46
N TYR A 105 7.24 -3.84 8.56
CA TYR A 105 8.68 -4.07 8.60
C TYR A 105 9.12 -5.50 8.25
N HIS A 106 8.25 -6.52 8.32
CA HIS A 106 8.62 -7.85 7.84
C HIS A 106 8.11 -8.16 6.44
N LYS A 107 7.00 -7.55 5.99
CA LYS A 107 6.44 -7.83 4.65
C LYS A 107 6.78 -6.76 3.63
N LEU A 108 6.74 -5.47 4.00
CA LEU A 108 6.93 -4.37 3.06
C LEU A 108 8.37 -3.84 3.03
N LEU A 109 9.02 -3.73 4.19
CA LEU A 109 10.38 -3.20 4.34
C LEU A 109 11.27 -4.17 5.13
N LYS A 110 11.71 -5.26 4.48
CA LYS A 110 12.45 -6.38 5.09
C LYS A 110 13.44 -5.96 6.19
N ASP A 111 12.99 -6.02 7.44
CA ASP A 111 13.70 -5.68 8.67
C ASP A 111 14.24 -4.23 8.72
N HIS A 112 13.40 -3.25 8.38
CA HIS A 112 13.70 -1.81 8.35
C HIS A 112 14.75 -1.39 7.30
N ASP A 113 15.03 -2.24 6.31
CA ASP A 113 15.90 -1.88 5.19
C ASP A 113 15.18 -0.92 4.23
N GLU A 114 15.41 0.39 4.43
CA GLU A 114 14.86 1.47 3.62
C GLU A 114 15.24 1.35 2.13
N THR A 115 16.30 0.62 1.77
CA THR A 115 16.75 0.46 0.38
C THR A 115 15.88 -0.55 -0.40
N GLN A 116 15.10 -1.38 0.30
CA GLN A 116 14.21 -2.39 -0.29
C GLN A 116 12.76 -1.91 -0.34
N HIS A 117 12.54 -0.65 -0.73
CA HIS A 117 11.22 -0.02 -0.75
C HIS A 117 10.35 -0.40 -1.95
N GLU A 118 10.85 -1.18 -2.92
CA GLU A 118 10.08 -1.56 -4.13
C GLU A 118 8.70 -2.17 -3.80
N VAL A 119 8.67 -3.08 -2.82
CA VAL A 119 7.42 -3.73 -2.38
C VAL A 119 6.48 -2.72 -1.73
N LEU A 120 7.03 -1.80 -0.93
CA LEU A 120 6.26 -0.73 -0.30
C LEU A 120 5.62 0.17 -1.36
N ILE A 121 6.37 0.57 -2.40
CA ILE A 121 5.88 1.40 -3.50
C ILE A 121 4.78 0.67 -4.30
N ASP A 122 4.98 -0.61 -4.63
CA ASP A 122 3.96 -1.42 -5.30
C ASP A 122 2.67 -1.50 -4.48
N VAL A 123 2.77 -1.70 -3.17
CA VAL A 123 1.61 -1.74 -2.27
C VAL A 123 0.94 -0.37 -2.14
N ILE A 124 1.70 0.74 -2.12
CA ILE A 124 1.13 2.10 -2.16
C ILE A 124 0.28 2.30 -3.43
N MET A 125 0.80 1.92 -4.59
CA MET A 125 0.09 2.05 -5.87
C MET A 125 -1.18 1.18 -5.89
N ALA A 126 -1.07 -0.07 -5.42
CA ALA A 126 -2.20 -0.98 -5.37
C ALA A 126 -3.27 -0.53 -4.35
N ALA A 127 -2.86 -0.06 -3.16
CA ALA A 127 -3.78 0.45 -2.14
C ALA A 127 -4.53 1.69 -2.62
N ASN A 128 -3.84 2.60 -3.33
CA ASN A 128 -4.46 3.75 -3.98
C ASN A 128 -5.45 3.32 -5.07
N PHE A 129 -5.06 2.39 -5.95
CA PHE A 129 -5.92 1.87 -7.02
C PHE A 129 -7.19 1.20 -6.47
N LEU A 130 -7.04 0.33 -5.48
CA LEU A 130 -8.15 -0.36 -4.81
C LEU A 130 -8.90 0.54 -3.83
N ASN A 131 -8.44 1.77 -3.58
CA ASN A 131 -9.02 2.68 -2.60
C ASN A 131 -9.13 2.04 -1.19
N VAL A 132 -8.02 1.46 -0.71
CA VAL A 132 -7.87 0.93 0.66
C VAL A 132 -7.20 2.02 1.50
N LYS A 133 -8.02 2.94 2.03
CA LYS A 133 -7.53 4.19 2.65
C LYS A 133 -6.56 3.95 3.81
N ASP A 134 -6.84 3.00 4.70
CA ASP A 134 -6.02 2.80 5.90
C ASP A 134 -4.65 2.20 5.57
N LEU A 135 -4.58 1.31 4.57
CA LEU A 135 -3.32 0.79 4.04
C LEU A 135 -2.51 1.88 3.34
N LEU A 136 -3.18 2.75 2.58
CA LEU A 136 -2.53 3.89 1.94
C LEU A 136 -1.97 4.85 3.00
N ASP A 137 -2.73 5.12 4.06
CA ASP A 137 -2.29 5.98 5.18
C ASP A 137 -1.09 5.37 5.92
N LEU A 138 -1.10 4.06 6.20
CA LEU A 138 0.01 3.31 6.81
C LEU A 138 1.29 3.42 5.98
N THR A 139 1.19 3.11 4.69
CA THR A 139 2.35 3.09 3.80
C THR A 139 2.89 4.50 3.51
N CYS A 140 2.01 5.50 3.35
CA CYS A 140 2.42 6.90 3.23
C CYS A 140 3.08 7.42 4.51
N ALA A 141 2.59 7.04 5.69
CA ALA A 141 3.22 7.40 6.96
C ALA A 141 4.65 6.83 7.04
N CYS A 142 4.86 5.60 6.56
CA CYS A 142 6.17 4.99 6.52
C CYS A 142 7.13 5.77 5.61
N VAL A 143 6.72 6.08 4.38
CA VAL A 143 7.52 6.91 3.45
C VAL A 143 7.82 8.29 4.05
N ALA A 144 6.84 8.92 4.72
CA ALA A 144 7.06 10.19 5.40
C ALA A 144 8.08 10.07 6.54
N SER A 145 8.12 8.94 7.25
CA SER A 145 9.14 8.64 8.27
C SER A 145 10.52 8.48 7.64
N MET A 146 10.64 7.78 6.51
CA MET A 146 11.90 7.60 5.78
C MET A 146 12.46 8.94 5.26
N ILE A 147 11.59 9.87 4.84
CA ILE A 147 12.01 11.17 4.33
C ILE A 147 12.40 12.14 5.46
N ARG A 148 11.85 11.95 6.66
CA ARG A 148 12.04 12.88 7.78
C ARG A 148 13.51 13.01 8.16
N GLY A 149 14.01 14.24 8.15
CA GLY A 149 15.38 14.55 8.57
C GLY A 149 16.46 14.19 7.56
N LYS A 150 16.10 13.64 6.39
CA LYS A 150 17.03 13.44 5.27
C LYS A 150 17.09 14.70 4.40
N SER A 151 18.27 14.99 3.88
CA SER A 151 18.49 16.01 2.87
C SER A 151 17.89 15.62 1.53
N ALA A 152 17.67 16.60 0.65
CA ALA A 152 17.16 16.35 -0.70
C ALA A 152 18.06 15.41 -1.52
N GLU A 153 19.38 15.41 -1.29
CA GLU A 153 20.32 14.51 -1.97
C GLU A 153 20.21 13.07 -1.47
N GLU A 154 20.05 12.87 -0.15
CA GLU A 154 19.83 11.55 0.45
C GLU A 154 18.50 10.95 0.01
N ILE A 155 17.43 11.76 -0.05
CA ILE A 155 16.12 11.31 -0.54
C ILE A 155 16.21 10.88 -2.02
N ARG A 156 16.89 11.68 -2.85
CA ARG A 156 17.08 11.31 -4.27
C ARG A 156 17.83 10.00 -4.41
N THR A 157 18.88 9.81 -3.61
CA THR A 157 19.66 8.56 -3.63
C THR A 157 18.82 7.38 -3.16
N LEU A 158 18.05 7.56 -2.08
CA LEU A 158 17.21 6.51 -1.49
C LEU A 158 16.13 6.01 -2.47
N PHE A 159 15.44 6.93 -3.14
CA PHE A 159 14.39 6.61 -4.11
C PHE A 159 14.92 6.47 -5.54
N ASN A 160 16.23 6.51 -5.75
CA ASN A 160 16.89 6.45 -7.05
C ASN A 160 16.30 7.45 -8.08
N ILE A 161 16.09 8.69 -7.63
CA ILE A 161 15.53 9.81 -8.40
C ILE A 161 16.68 10.60 -9.04
N GLU A 162 16.62 10.79 -10.36
CA GLU A 162 17.59 11.61 -11.09
C GLU A 162 17.46 13.10 -10.70
N ASN A 163 18.59 13.78 -10.52
CA ASN A 163 18.58 15.23 -10.30
C ASN A 163 18.46 15.94 -11.65
N ASP A 164 17.27 16.47 -11.93
CA ASP A 164 16.92 17.18 -13.16
C ASP A 164 17.16 18.70 -13.08
N PHE A 165 17.59 19.22 -11.92
CA PHE A 165 17.91 20.64 -11.77
C PHE A 165 19.25 21.01 -12.40
N SER A 166 19.25 22.11 -13.15
CA SER A 166 20.49 22.78 -13.53
C SER A 166 21.19 23.36 -12.30
N ARG A 167 22.49 23.64 -12.42
CA ARG A 167 23.27 24.22 -11.32
C ARG A 167 22.71 25.56 -10.84
N GLU A 168 22.25 26.41 -11.77
CA GLU A 168 21.65 27.71 -11.44
C GLU A 168 20.32 27.56 -10.70
N GLU A 169 19.49 26.58 -11.07
CA GLU A 169 18.23 26.29 -10.39
C GLU A 169 18.46 25.72 -9.00
N ALA A 170 19.42 24.79 -8.84
CA ALA A 170 19.77 24.24 -7.54
C ALA A 170 20.32 25.31 -6.58
N GLU A 171 21.16 26.23 -7.08
CA GLU A 171 21.68 27.36 -6.29
C GLU A 171 20.55 28.32 -5.87
N LYS A 172 19.62 28.66 -6.79
CA LYS A 172 18.44 29.49 -6.46
C LYS A 172 17.53 28.82 -5.44
N ILE A 173 17.19 27.54 -5.63
CA ILE A 173 16.33 26.79 -4.70
C ILE A 173 16.99 26.73 -3.32
N ARG A 174 18.33 26.55 -3.25
CA ARG A 174 19.06 26.55 -1.98
C ARG A 174 19.04 27.92 -1.30
N GLU A 175 19.21 29.00 -2.06
CA GLU A 175 19.17 30.36 -1.53
C GLU A 175 17.76 30.75 -1.06
N GLU A 176 16.73 30.36 -1.80
CA GLU A 176 15.32 30.55 -1.43
C GLU A 176 14.89 29.72 -0.21
N ASN A 177 15.47 28.52 -0.02
CA ASN A 177 15.16 27.63 1.10
C ASN A 177 16.16 27.71 2.26
N ARG A 178 17.07 28.69 2.24
CA ARG A 178 18.10 28.87 3.27
C ARG A 178 17.52 29.07 4.67
N TRP A 179 16.31 29.62 4.77
CA TRP A 179 15.58 29.78 6.04
C TRP A 179 15.28 28.43 6.75
N CYS A 180 15.21 27.32 6.01
CA CYS A 180 15.05 25.98 6.59
C CYS A 180 16.33 25.42 7.20
N GLU A 181 17.51 25.88 6.77
CA GLU A 181 18.82 25.43 7.27
C GLU A 181 19.28 26.24 8.50
N GLU A 182 18.72 27.42 8.72
CA GLU A 182 19.09 28.35 9.81
C GLU A 182 18.22 28.22 11.07
N SER A 183 17.24 27.30 11.09
CA SER A 183 16.27 27.10 12.18
C SER A 183 16.55 25.88 13.07
#